data_AF-X1DMH2-F1
#
_entry.id   AF-X1DMH2-F1
#
_cell.length_a   1.000
_cell.length_b   1.000
_cell.length_c   1.000
_cell.angle_alpha   90.00
_cell.angle_beta   90.00
_cell.angle_gamma   90.00
#
_symmetry.space_group_name_H-M   'P 1'
#
loop_
_entity.id
_entity.type
_entity.pdbx_description
1 polymer ?
#
loop_
_entity_poly.entity_id
_entity_poly.type
_entity_poly.pdbx_seq_one_letter_code
_entity_poly.pdbx_strand_id
1 'polypeptide(L)'
;DRVVTFDPWVSYEVHPDHVIVGRMAAEAAAFAAFPLLYPEQRKKGVEPYACSEVWFMGLLGHKPNYFVDITSTLEKKIEAALKFEATLELLAQLFAPKIDPANVSPDELKKLTKYANRLYRSLATAIGSKVDLKAAEPFFVQKTLPGHFDNFQQLISEMLGNPSEQPKIY
;
A
#
# COMPACT_ATOMS: atom_id res chain seq x y z
N ASP A 1 11.52 -7.93 8.28
CA ASP A 1 10.39 -8.41 9.09
C ASP A 1 9.04 -8.29 8.40
N ARG A 2 8.69 -7.13 7.83
CA ARG A 2 7.39 -6.88 7.20
C ARG A 2 7.46 -6.94 5.68
N VAL A 3 6.37 -7.37 5.05
CA VAL A 3 6.16 -7.29 3.60
C VAL A 3 5.06 -6.26 3.33
N VAL A 4 5.30 -5.30 2.43
CA VAL A 4 4.29 -4.32 1.99
C VAL A 4 3.89 -4.64 0.56
N THR A 5 2.60 -4.73 0.27
CA THR A 5 2.08 -5.04 -1.08
C THR A 5 0.68 -4.45 -1.29
N PHE A 6 0.15 -4.50 -2.51
CA PHE A 6 -1.23 -4.09 -2.81
C PHE A 6 -2.23 -5.05 -2.17
N ASP A 7 -3.41 -4.55 -1.79
CA ASP A 7 -4.52 -5.40 -1.33
C ASP A 7 -5.14 -6.18 -2.52
N PRO A 8 -5.03 -7.52 -2.56
CA PRO A 8 -5.57 -8.33 -3.65
C PRO A 8 -7.07 -8.64 -3.55
N TRP A 9 -7.75 -8.19 -2.49
CA TRP A 9 -9.17 -8.44 -2.22
C TRP A 9 -10.06 -7.23 -2.46
N VAL A 10 -9.51 -6.16 -3.04
CA VAL A 10 -10.28 -4.98 -3.44
C VAL A 10 -11.29 -5.36 -4.53
N SER A 11 -12.58 -5.12 -4.25
CA SER A 11 -13.64 -5.25 -5.25
C SER A 11 -13.47 -4.22 -6.37
N TYR A 12 -13.61 -4.66 -7.62
CA TYR A 12 -13.52 -3.82 -8.83
C TYR A 12 -12.15 -3.19 -9.09
N GLU A 13 -11.06 -3.70 -8.51
CA GLU A 13 -9.72 -3.34 -8.98
C GLU A 13 -9.56 -3.81 -10.43
N VAL A 14 -9.35 -2.85 -11.33
CA VAL A 14 -9.28 -3.07 -12.78
C VAL A 14 -7.86 -3.38 -13.23
N HIS A 15 -6.85 -3.04 -12.42
CA HIS A 15 -5.47 -3.32 -12.74
C HIS A 15 -5.09 -4.74 -12.27
N PRO A 16 -4.97 -5.72 -13.18
CA PRO A 16 -4.72 -7.11 -12.79
C PRO A 16 -3.38 -7.26 -12.05
N ASP A 17 -2.36 -6.47 -12.42
CA ASP A 17 -1.06 -6.51 -11.76
C ASP A 17 -1.14 -6.18 -10.27
N HIS A 18 -2.00 -5.24 -9.83
CA HIS A 18 -2.21 -4.94 -8.40
C HIS A 18 -2.71 -6.19 -7.66
N VAL A 19 -3.68 -6.89 -8.24
CA VAL A 19 -4.25 -8.11 -7.64
C VAL A 19 -3.22 -9.23 -7.60
N ILE A 20 -2.51 -9.47 -8.71
CA ILE A 20 -1.57 -10.58 -8.84
C ILE A 20 -0.37 -10.36 -7.91
N VAL A 21 0.23 -9.17 -7.90
CA VAL A 21 1.37 -8.88 -7.02
C VAL A 21 0.97 -8.91 -5.55
N GLY A 22 -0.25 -8.43 -5.23
CA GLY A 22 -0.83 -8.51 -3.89
C GLY A 22 -0.91 -9.95 -3.38
N ARG A 23 -1.47 -10.86 -4.20
CA ARG A 23 -1.57 -12.28 -3.85
C ARG A 23 -0.20 -12.93 -3.69
N MET A 24 0.66 -12.78 -4.70
CA MET A 24 1.97 -13.44 -4.71
C MET A 24 2.84 -13.01 -3.52
N ALA A 25 2.87 -11.71 -3.20
CA ALA A 25 3.67 -11.22 -2.09
C ALA A 25 3.10 -11.65 -0.72
N ALA A 26 1.78 -11.65 -0.56
CA ALA A 26 1.14 -12.10 0.67
C ALA A 26 1.35 -13.60 0.92
N GLU A 27 1.18 -14.42 -0.13
CA GLU A 27 1.44 -15.86 -0.07
C GLU A 27 2.92 -16.14 0.24
N ALA A 28 3.85 -15.48 -0.44
CA ALA A 28 5.28 -15.62 -0.16
C ALA A 28 5.62 -15.27 1.30
N ALA A 29 5.05 -14.20 1.84
CA ALA A 29 5.25 -13.80 3.23
C ALA A 29 4.69 -14.81 4.23
N ALA A 30 3.52 -15.39 3.96
CA ALA A 30 2.92 -16.42 4.79
C ALA A 30 3.70 -17.74 4.73
N PHE A 31 4.29 -18.04 3.57
CA PHE A 31 4.87 -19.35 3.29
C PHE A 31 6.38 -19.46 3.46
N ALA A 32 7.11 -18.35 3.48
CA ALA A 32 8.57 -18.34 3.58
C ALA A 32 9.10 -19.06 4.85
N ALA A 33 8.27 -19.25 5.88
CA ALA A 33 8.64 -19.96 7.10
C ALA A 33 8.62 -21.51 6.96
N PHE A 34 8.03 -22.06 5.90
CA PHE A 34 7.84 -23.51 5.77
C PHE A 34 8.94 -24.16 4.91
N PRO A 35 9.88 -24.92 5.50
CA PRO A 35 11.02 -25.49 4.78
C PRO A 35 10.65 -26.55 3.73
N LEU A 36 9.44 -27.12 3.81
CA LEU A 36 9.00 -28.22 2.96
C LEU A 36 8.12 -27.77 1.78
N LEU A 37 7.73 -26.49 1.72
CA LEU A 37 6.85 -26.01 0.65
C LEU A 37 7.61 -25.86 -0.68
N TYR A 38 8.85 -25.37 -0.61
CA TYR A 38 9.77 -25.20 -1.75
C TYR A 38 11.16 -25.76 -1.42
N PRO A 39 11.31 -27.08 -1.24
CA PRO A 39 12.55 -27.70 -0.77
C PRO A 39 13.75 -27.47 -1.72
N GLU A 40 13.52 -27.15 -2.99
CA GLU A 40 14.55 -26.75 -3.94
C GLU A 40 15.23 -25.42 -3.58
N GLN A 41 14.54 -24.53 -2.86
CA GLN A 41 15.15 -23.28 -2.35
C GLN A 41 16.18 -23.59 -1.26
N ARG A 42 15.90 -24.58 -0.40
CA ARG A 42 16.87 -25.08 0.60
C ARG A 42 18.13 -25.63 -0.06
N LYS A 43 17.97 -26.40 -1.16
CA LYS A 43 19.10 -26.92 -1.95
C LYS A 43 19.98 -25.81 -2.55
N LYS A 44 19.42 -24.61 -2.72
CA LYS A 44 20.13 -23.40 -3.19
C LYS A 44 20.65 -22.51 -2.06
N GLY A 45 20.61 -22.96 -0.81
CA GLY A 45 21.10 -22.21 0.35
C GLY A 45 20.16 -21.13 0.87
N VAL A 46 18.88 -21.12 0.45
CA VAL A 46 17.87 -20.21 1.03
C VAL A 46 17.31 -20.85 2.29
N GLU A 47 17.45 -20.15 3.42
CA GLU A 47 16.87 -20.56 4.70
C GLU A 47 15.42 -20.05 4.82
N PRO A 48 14.53 -20.79 5.50
CA PRO A 48 13.19 -20.29 5.82
C PRO A 48 13.25 -19.01 6.63
N TYR A 49 12.29 -18.12 6.40
CA TYR A 49 12.16 -16.87 7.11
C TYR A 49 10.71 -16.60 7.50
N ALA A 50 10.47 -16.41 8.79
CA ALA A 50 9.17 -16.00 9.29
C ALA A 50 9.08 -14.48 9.27
N CYS A 51 8.49 -13.94 8.20
CA CYS A 51 7.98 -12.57 8.23
C CYS A 51 7.01 -12.43 9.43
N SER A 52 6.92 -11.23 10.01
CA SER A 52 6.00 -10.99 11.13
C SER A 52 4.62 -10.54 10.66
N GLU A 53 4.56 -9.73 9.60
CA GLU A 53 3.35 -9.07 9.13
C GLU A 53 3.38 -8.85 7.61
N VAL A 54 2.19 -8.86 7.00
CA VAL A 54 1.92 -8.33 5.66
C VAL A 54 1.08 -7.07 5.80
N TRP A 55 1.51 -6.02 5.12
CA TRP A 55 0.90 -4.69 5.13
C TRP A 55 0.34 -4.42 3.75
N PHE A 56 -0.98 -4.37 3.65
CA PHE A 56 -1.68 -4.07 2.41
C PHE A 56 -1.86 -2.56 2.25
N MET A 57 -1.49 -2.05 1.07
CA MET A 57 -1.56 -0.65 0.68
C MET A 57 -2.42 -0.44 -0.58
N GLY A 58 -2.67 0.83 -0.92
CA GLY A 58 -3.49 1.21 -2.07
C GLY A 58 -4.95 1.37 -1.70
N LEU A 59 -5.86 1.05 -2.63
CA LEU A 59 -7.26 0.81 -2.28
C LEU A 59 -7.32 -0.45 -1.40
N LEU A 60 -8.16 -0.45 -0.37
CA LEU A 60 -8.29 -1.56 0.55
C LEU A 60 -9.68 -2.18 0.41
N GLY A 61 -9.74 -3.53 0.34
CA GLY A 61 -10.98 -4.30 0.34
C GLY A 61 -11.61 -4.38 1.73
N HIS A 62 -10.85 -4.02 2.76
CA HIS A 62 -11.27 -3.95 4.15
C HIS A 62 -11.07 -2.53 4.72
N LYS A 63 -11.73 -2.21 5.83
CA LYS A 63 -11.40 -1.01 6.60
C LYS A 63 -9.93 -1.07 7.08
N PRO A 64 -9.15 0.02 6.96
CA PRO A 64 -7.78 0.05 7.48
C PRO A 64 -7.77 -0.25 8.98
N ASN A 65 -6.81 -1.06 9.43
CA ASN A 65 -6.56 -1.31 10.85
C ASN A 65 -5.23 -0.68 11.32
N TYR A 66 -4.51 -0.01 10.42
CA TYR A 66 -3.34 0.82 10.72
C TYR A 66 -3.36 2.12 9.92
N PHE A 67 -2.88 3.20 10.54
CA PHE A 67 -2.53 4.45 9.90
C PHE A 67 -1.10 4.81 10.28
N VAL A 68 -0.28 5.18 9.30
CA VAL A 68 1.10 5.64 9.53
C VAL A 68 1.12 7.15 9.41
N ASP A 69 1.64 7.85 10.43
CA ASP A 69 1.90 9.29 10.36
C ASP A 69 3.05 9.57 9.37
N ILE A 70 2.71 10.22 8.26
CA ILE A 70 3.68 10.62 7.24
C ILE A 70 3.90 12.13 7.22
N THR A 71 3.49 12.86 8.26
CA THR A 71 3.61 14.32 8.34
C THR A 71 5.05 14.80 8.10
N SER A 72 6.02 14.13 8.72
CA SER A 72 7.45 14.48 8.60
C SER A 72 8.09 14.02 7.29
N THR A 73 7.45 13.08 6.58
CA THR A 73 7.99 12.44 5.36
C THR A 73 7.19 12.76 4.10
N LEU A 74 6.10 13.52 4.21
CA LEU A 74 5.19 13.84 3.10
C LEU A 74 5.91 14.53 1.94
N GLU A 75 6.81 15.46 2.22
CA GLU A 75 7.57 16.14 1.14
C GLU A 75 8.45 15.14 0.37
N LYS A 76 9.08 14.19 1.07
CA LYS A 76 9.91 13.15 0.45
C LYS A 76 9.07 12.21 -0.42
N LYS A 77 7.85 11.86 0.01
CA LYS A 77 6.90 11.08 -0.80
C LYS A 77 6.53 11.81 -2.09
N ILE A 78 6.18 13.09 -1.99
CA ILE A 78 5.79 13.90 -3.16
C ILE A 78 6.96 14.05 -4.13
N GLU A 79 8.17 14.33 -3.62
CA GLU A 79 9.37 14.42 -4.44
C GLU A 79 9.66 13.10 -5.17
N ALA A 80 9.56 11.97 -4.48
CA ALA A 80 9.78 10.65 -5.06
C ALA A 80 8.76 10.33 -6.16
N ALA A 81 7.47 10.58 -5.93
CA ALA A 81 6.41 10.34 -6.92
C ALA A 81 6.64 11.15 -8.21
N LEU A 82 7.12 12.38 -8.07
CA LEU A 82 7.41 13.29 -9.19
C LEU A 82 8.60 12.88 -10.06
N LYS A 83 9.39 11.89 -9.66
CA LYS A 83 10.47 11.33 -10.49
C LYS A 83 9.97 10.31 -11.51
N PHE A 84 8.71 9.86 -11.43
CA PHE A 84 8.17 8.83 -12.30
C PHE A 84 7.32 9.41 -13.44
N GLU A 85 7.70 9.08 -14.68
CA GLU A 85 7.02 9.55 -15.89
C GLU A 85 5.53 9.19 -15.93
N ALA A 86 5.16 7.98 -15.48
CA ALA A 86 3.76 7.56 -15.38
C ALA A 86 2.91 8.48 -14.47
N THR A 87 3.54 9.10 -13.45
CA THR A 87 2.87 10.10 -12.62
C THR A 87 2.60 11.37 -13.42
N LEU A 88 3.56 11.81 -14.25
CA LEU A 88 3.38 12.98 -15.11
C LEU A 88 2.30 12.75 -16.16
N GLU A 89 2.25 11.55 -16.76
CA GLU A 89 1.21 11.15 -17.70
C GLU A 89 -0.19 11.19 -17.07
N LEU A 90 -0.37 10.55 -15.91
CA LEU A 90 -1.62 10.60 -15.16
C LEU A 90 -2.04 12.04 -14.87
N LEU A 91 -1.12 12.89 -14.43
CA LEU A 91 -1.42 14.29 -14.10
C LEU A 91 -1.77 15.11 -15.33
N ALA A 92 -1.10 14.88 -16.47
CA ALA A 92 -1.44 15.51 -17.73
C ALA A 92 -2.87 15.13 -18.14
N GLN A 93 -3.20 13.85 -18.14
CA GLN A 93 -4.54 13.38 -18.49
C GLN A 93 -5.63 13.95 -17.57
N LEU A 94 -5.39 14.00 -16.26
CA LEU A 94 -6.39 14.44 -15.28
C LEU A 94 -6.55 15.97 -15.21
N PHE A 95 -5.44 16.72 -15.29
CA PHE A 95 -5.43 18.15 -14.92
C PHE A 95 -4.94 19.09 -16.02
N ALA A 96 -4.28 18.56 -17.05
CA ALA A 96 -3.72 19.36 -18.14
C ALA A 96 -3.68 18.57 -19.47
N PRO A 97 -4.83 18.15 -20.02
CA PRO A 97 -4.89 17.18 -21.12
C PRO A 97 -4.31 17.69 -22.45
N LYS A 98 -3.88 18.96 -22.50
CA LYS A 98 -3.19 19.57 -23.64
C LYS A 98 -1.67 19.44 -23.57
N ILE A 99 -1.11 19.03 -22.42
CA ILE A 99 0.32 18.78 -22.26
C ILE A 99 0.59 17.38 -22.79
N ASP A 100 1.54 17.27 -23.73
CA ASP A 100 2.03 15.98 -24.20
C ASP A 100 2.97 15.39 -23.14
N PRO A 101 2.59 14.28 -22.46
CA PRO A 101 3.43 13.70 -21.43
C PRO A 101 4.74 13.12 -21.98
N ALA A 102 4.83 12.83 -23.28
CA ALA A 102 6.07 12.37 -23.91
C ALA A 102 7.04 13.52 -24.24
N ASN A 103 6.60 14.78 -24.17
CA ASN A 103 7.40 15.94 -24.54
C ASN A 103 7.08 17.17 -23.67
N VAL A 104 7.33 17.03 -22.38
CA VAL A 104 7.02 18.06 -21.38
C VAL A 104 8.12 19.12 -21.33
N SER A 105 7.79 20.38 -21.62
CA SER A 105 8.72 21.51 -21.43
C SER A 105 8.97 21.80 -19.94
N PRO A 106 10.07 22.51 -19.57
CA PRO A 106 10.34 22.84 -18.16
C PRO A 106 9.20 23.59 -17.45
N ASP A 107 8.51 24.49 -18.16
CA ASP A 107 7.37 25.24 -17.60
C ASP A 107 6.13 24.37 -17.39
N GLU A 108 5.87 23.45 -18.33
CA GLU A 108 4.82 22.44 -18.19
C GLU A 108 5.12 21.47 -17.05
N LEU A 109 6.36 21.03 -16.90
CA LEU A 109 6.80 20.16 -15.81
C LEU A 109 6.57 20.84 -14.45
N LYS A 110 6.88 22.14 -14.33
CA LYS A 110 6.60 22.94 -13.14
C LYS A 110 5.11 22.99 -12.84
N LYS A 111 4.28 23.10 -13.87
CA LYS A 111 2.81 23.10 -13.75
C LYS A 111 2.27 21.73 -13.29
N LEU A 112 2.70 20.64 -13.94
CA LEU A 112 2.35 19.26 -13.56
C LEU A 112 2.79 18.94 -12.13
N THR A 113 3.99 19.39 -11.75
CA THR A 113 4.52 19.25 -10.40
C THR A 113 3.64 19.91 -9.34
N LYS A 114 3.12 21.11 -9.64
CA LYS A 114 2.17 21.80 -8.76
C LYS A 114 0.86 21.02 -8.60
N TYR A 115 0.37 20.40 -9.68
CA TYR A 115 -0.82 19.54 -9.60
C TYR A 115 -0.58 18.27 -8.78
N ALA A 116 0.55 17.59 -8.98
CA ALA A 116 0.93 16.44 -8.18
C ALA A 116 1.00 16.77 -6.70
N ASN A 117 1.72 17.85 -6.35
CA ASN A 117 1.89 18.26 -4.97
C ASN A 117 0.54 18.50 -4.30
N ARG A 118 -0.38 19.20 -5.00
CA ARG A 118 -1.74 19.41 -4.52
C ARG A 118 -2.51 18.10 -4.35
N LEU A 119 -2.48 17.20 -5.34
CA LEU A 119 -3.19 15.92 -5.30
C LEU A 119 -2.71 15.05 -4.13
N TYR A 120 -1.41 14.75 -4.08
CA TYR A 120 -0.84 13.86 -3.07
C TYR A 120 -0.97 14.43 -1.66
N ARG A 121 -0.77 15.75 -1.49
CA ARG A 121 -0.99 16.40 -0.20
C ARG A 121 -2.46 16.31 0.22
N SER A 122 -3.39 16.61 -0.69
CA SER A 122 -4.83 16.54 -0.39
C SER A 122 -5.26 15.16 0.04
N LEU A 123 -4.78 14.11 -0.63
CA LEU A 123 -5.08 12.72 -0.26
C LEU A 123 -4.53 12.39 1.13
N ALA A 124 -3.24 12.66 1.37
CA ALA A 124 -2.60 12.37 2.65
C ALA A 124 -3.25 13.13 3.82
N THR A 125 -3.60 14.41 3.63
CA THR A 125 -4.27 15.22 4.65
C THR A 125 -5.70 14.77 4.89
N ALA A 126 -6.43 14.38 3.84
CA ALA A 126 -7.80 13.89 3.98
C ALA A 126 -7.83 12.61 4.82
N ILE A 127 -6.89 11.69 4.58
CA ILE A 127 -6.74 10.46 5.36
C ILE A 127 -6.31 10.78 6.79
N GLY A 128 -5.26 11.61 6.98
CA GLY A 128 -4.77 11.99 8.30
C GLY A 128 -5.85 12.60 9.19
N SER A 129 -6.68 13.48 8.62
CA SER A 129 -7.77 14.13 9.36
C SER A 129 -8.82 13.16 9.93
N LYS A 130 -8.91 11.92 9.42
CA LYS A 130 -9.81 10.89 9.96
C LYS A 130 -9.30 10.24 11.25
N VAL A 131 -8.02 10.44 11.56
CA VAL A 131 -7.32 9.84 12.70
C VAL A 131 -6.49 10.87 13.47
N ASP A 132 -6.91 12.14 13.44
CA ASP A 132 -6.28 13.26 14.16
C ASP A 132 -4.79 13.49 13.83
N LEU A 133 -4.37 13.12 12.61
CA LEU A 133 -3.03 13.36 12.07
C LEU A 133 -3.05 14.46 11.01
N LYS A 134 -1.92 15.16 10.82
CA LYS A 134 -1.80 16.15 9.73
C LYS A 134 -1.75 15.48 8.37
N ALA A 135 -1.08 14.34 8.24
CA ALA A 135 -1.03 13.53 7.04
C ALA A 135 -0.80 12.06 7.40
N ALA A 136 -1.52 11.15 6.76
CA ALA A 136 -1.38 9.71 7.02
C ALA A 136 -1.52 8.85 5.78
N GLU A 137 -1.01 7.62 5.86
CA GLU A 137 -1.28 6.53 4.93
C GLU A 137 -2.02 5.39 5.63
N PRO A 138 -3.10 4.85 5.03
CA PRO A 138 -3.85 3.75 5.60
C PRO A 138 -3.28 2.40 5.14
N PHE A 139 -3.31 1.42 6.03
CA PHE A 139 -2.93 0.05 5.74
C PHE A 139 -3.93 -0.93 6.35
N PHE A 140 -4.07 -2.08 5.71
CA PHE A 140 -4.63 -3.27 6.35
C PHE A 140 -3.50 -4.25 6.64
N VAL A 141 -3.30 -4.59 7.91
CA VAL A 141 -2.17 -5.39 8.37
C VAL A 141 -2.68 -6.73 8.86
N GLN A 142 -2.01 -7.78 8.43
CA GLN A 142 -2.24 -9.15 8.86
C GLN A 142 -0.95 -9.73 9.41
N LYS A 143 -1.02 -10.39 10.56
CA LYS A 143 0.12 -11.12 11.09
C LYS A 143 0.35 -12.41 10.29
N THR A 144 1.60 -12.77 10.06
CA THR A 144 1.98 -14.09 9.54
C THR A 144 2.30 -15.02 10.72
N LEU A 145 3.08 -16.09 10.53
CA LEU A 145 3.39 -16.98 11.63
C LEU A 145 4.23 -16.30 12.73
N PRO A 146 3.94 -16.54 14.03
CA PRO A 146 2.86 -17.38 14.57
C PRO A 146 1.50 -16.66 14.74
N GLY A 147 1.46 -15.34 14.52
CA GLY A 147 0.29 -14.48 14.78
C GLY A 147 -0.92 -14.66 13.84
N HIS A 148 -0.86 -15.58 12.89
CA HIS A 148 -1.97 -15.90 11.99
C HIS A 148 -3.28 -16.22 12.75
N PHE A 149 -3.19 -16.88 13.91
CA PHE A 149 -4.35 -17.17 14.75
C PHE A 149 -4.99 -15.93 15.37
N ASP A 150 -4.21 -14.87 15.63
CA ASP A 150 -4.75 -13.61 16.16
C ASP A 150 -5.68 -12.96 15.12
N ASN A 151 -5.29 -13.01 13.84
CA ASN A 151 -6.13 -12.51 12.76
C ASN A 151 -7.47 -13.26 12.69
N PHE A 152 -7.44 -14.59 12.88
CA PHE A 152 -8.65 -15.42 12.85
C PHE A 152 -9.69 -15.01 13.89
N GLN A 153 -9.26 -14.70 15.11
CA GLN A 153 -10.16 -14.27 16.17
C GLN A 153 -10.87 -12.96 15.80
N GLN A 154 -10.12 -11.99 15.28
CA GLN A 154 -10.67 -10.73 14.81
C GLN A 154 -11.65 -10.95 13.65
N LEU A 155 -11.22 -11.66 12.60
CA LEU A 155 -12.03 -11.88 11.40
C LEU A 155 -13.32 -12.67 11.70
N ILE A 156 -13.29 -13.64 12.62
CA ILE A 156 -14.50 -14.34 13.06
C ILE A 156 -15.45 -13.37 13.78
N SER A 157 -14.94 -12.51 14.67
CA SER A 157 -15.77 -11.53 15.37
C SER A 157 -16.48 -10.61 14.39
N GLU A 158 -15.76 -10.10 13.38
CA GLU A 158 -16.31 -9.23 12.34
C GLU A 158 -17.31 -9.97 11.44
N MET A 159 -17.02 -11.23 11.08
CA MET A 159 -17.93 -12.10 10.32
C MET A 159 -19.26 -12.31 11.06
N LEU A 160 -19.25 -12.35 12.39
CA LEU A 160 -20.45 -12.47 13.23
C LEU A 160 -21.19 -11.13 13.44
N GLY A 161 -20.74 -10.05 12.80
CA GLY A 161 -21.40 -8.75 12.79
C GLY A 161 -20.91 -7.78 13.86
N ASN A 162 -19.85 -8.12 14.60
CA ASN A 162 -19.23 -7.17 15.52
C ASN A 162 -18.43 -6.11 14.73
N PRO A 163 -18.31 -4.88 15.26
CA PRO A 163 -17.49 -3.87 14.63
C PRO A 163 -16.01 -4.27 14.64
N SER A 164 -15.28 -3.89 13.59
CA SER A 164 -13.82 -4.00 13.54
C SER A 164 -13.18 -3.23 14.70
N GLU A 165 -12.02 -3.70 15.16
CA GLU A 165 -11.22 -3.00 16.16
C GLU A 165 -10.84 -1.59 15.69
N GLN A 166 -10.59 -0.70 16.65
CA GLN A 166 -10.08 0.63 16.33
C GLN A 166 -8.70 0.50 15.68
N PRO A 167 -8.45 1.25 14.59
CA PRO A 167 -7.17 1.17 13.90
C PRO A 167 -6.06 1.72 14.80
N LYS A 168 -4.86 1.15 14.65
CA LYS A 168 -3.67 1.63 15.35
C LYS A 168 -3.03 2.78 14.59
N ILE A 169 -2.46 3.72 15.33
CA ILE A 169 -1.64 4.81 14.78
C ILE A 169 -0.18 4.46 15.02
N TYR A 170 0.61 4.52 13.95
CA TYR A 170 2.04 4.26 13.94
C TYR A 170 2.82 5.53 13.62
#